data_AF-A0A7Z9VFF3-F1
#
_entry.id   AF-A0A7Z9VFF3-F1
#
_cell.length_a   1.000
_cell.length_b   1.000
_cell.length_c   1.000
_cell.angle_alpha   90.00
_cell.angle_beta   90.00
_cell.angle_gamma   90.00
#
_symmetry.space_group_name_H-M   'P 1'
#
loop_
_entity.id
_entity.type
_entity.pdbx_description
1 polymer ?
#
loop_
_entity_poly.entity_id
_entity_poly.type
_entity_poly.pdbx_seq_one_letter_code
_entity_poly.pdbx_strand_id
1 'polypeptide(L)'
;MDPSSCRLDLEREVPMGRVRQRVSPAIVLLPMASALLLYTALMVVSAALVSIPLRAAEPETTAAASPLPVAKEFIKGGTARGVYIPHGGWAPKGDVFVGQGRNNIALADHTIGMGNFDIEVKLALHKVGANYAGIQFGNGRLILGGDGGNLIFQGYPKKDHRVVIGPLSEHIEKDTPVTIRIRRRGGTLLMFIKGKRVHAEQGIGGEIGEIGIIAGDGPVDVHLFRATGNLTSTGRRQRINQEALKTLDRDERITRSIEGGIDFLLAEAQRNPAGILRSHFEATLGARALEAYALIVAGIDVGHPVVRSHLQACSEGMPNHKRIYDISCWVFALDAAISQAEQDAFLMEPDIDDMQLLRIARDHRRDLDKAAEILVAGHNDTGGWRYHQSARDSDLSVTQFSVLAMGVIGRRKI
;
A
#
# COMPACT_ATOMS: atom_id res chain seq x y z
N MET A 1 -30.78 -62.98 -16.91
CA MET A 1 -30.12 -64.12 -16.23
C MET A 1 -29.79 -63.65 -14.84
N ASP A 2 -30.51 -64.17 -13.85
CA ASP A 2 -30.11 -64.16 -12.43
C ASP A 2 -28.94 -65.17 -12.24
N PRO A 3 -28.23 -65.29 -11.09
CA PRO A 3 -28.26 -64.51 -9.85
C PRO A 3 -26.86 -64.34 -9.16
N SER A 4 -26.86 -63.65 -8.01
CA SER A 4 -26.03 -63.84 -6.79
C SER A 4 -24.70 -64.64 -6.81
N SER A 5 -23.62 -64.03 -6.30
CA SER A 5 -22.97 -64.40 -5.01
C SER A 5 -21.51 -63.94 -4.97
N CYS A 6 -21.14 -63.23 -3.90
CA CYS A 6 -19.95 -63.54 -3.10
C CYS A 6 -19.87 -62.51 -1.96
N ARG A 7 -20.39 -62.94 -0.82
CA ARG A 7 -20.06 -62.41 0.50
C ARG A 7 -18.83 -63.20 0.95
N LEU A 8 -17.74 -62.52 1.25
CA LEU A 8 -16.67 -63.06 2.09
C LEU A 8 -16.23 -61.95 3.05
N ASP A 9 -16.59 -62.17 4.30
CA ASP A 9 -16.13 -61.44 5.46
C ASP A 9 -14.61 -61.56 5.60
N LEU A 10 -13.96 -60.44 5.91
CA LEU A 10 -12.64 -60.41 6.50
C LEU A 10 -12.64 -59.30 7.54
N GLU A 11 -13.07 -59.67 8.74
CA GLU A 11 -12.74 -58.94 9.96
C GLU A 11 -11.21 -58.81 10.06
N ARG A 12 -10.73 -57.57 10.18
CA ARG A 12 -9.50 -57.26 10.91
C ARG A 12 -9.61 -55.85 11.47
N GLU A 13 -9.80 -55.81 12.78
CA GLU A 13 -9.58 -54.65 13.63
C GLU A 13 -8.23 -53.99 13.32
N VAL A 14 -8.23 -52.66 13.17
CA VAL A 14 -7.02 -51.82 13.30
C VAL A 14 -7.43 -50.54 14.08
N PRO A 15 -6.62 -50.11 15.05
CA PRO A 15 -7.10 -49.39 16.23
C PRO A 15 -7.09 -47.87 16.09
N MET A 16 -7.88 -47.21 16.95
CA MET A 16 -7.79 -45.79 17.23
C MET A 16 -6.38 -45.43 17.74
N GLY A 17 -5.57 -44.85 16.86
CA GLY A 17 -4.32 -44.18 17.21
C GLY A 17 -4.55 -42.69 17.48
N ARG A 18 -4.52 -42.29 18.75
CA ARG A 18 -4.35 -40.89 19.17
C ARG A 18 -3.02 -40.36 18.61
N VAL A 19 -3.08 -39.42 17.67
CA VAL A 19 -1.91 -38.62 17.29
C VAL A 19 -1.95 -37.32 18.09
N ARG A 20 -1.28 -37.33 19.25
CA ARG A 20 -0.80 -36.09 19.89
C ARG A 20 0.44 -35.64 19.12
N GLN A 21 0.31 -34.67 18.22
CA GLN A 21 1.46 -33.91 17.75
C GLN A 21 1.72 -32.77 18.73
N ARG A 22 2.68 -33.02 19.63
CA ARG A 22 3.45 -31.97 20.31
C ARG A 22 4.30 -31.27 19.24
N VAL A 23 4.12 -29.97 19.08
CA VAL A 23 5.12 -29.10 18.47
C VAL A 23 5.72 -28.29 19.61
N SER A 24 7.01 -28.50 19.86
CA SER A 24 7.81 -27.73 20.82
C SER A 24 8.00 -26.31 20.32
N PRO A 25 7.96 -25.28 21.19
CA PRO A 25 8.35 -23.93 20.80
C PRO A 25 9.87 -23.86 20.72
N ALA A 26 10.37 -23.39 19.57
CA ALA A 26 11.77 -23.05 19.40
C ALA A 26 12.07 -21.76 20.17
N ILE A 27 13.08 -21.87 21.01
CA ILE A 27 13.71 -20.84 21.83
C ILE A 27 14.27 -19.72 20.92
N VAL A 28 13.87 -18.48 21.17
CA VAL A 28 14.62 -17.29 20.73
C VAL A 28 15.03 -16.50 21.97
N LEU A 29 16.27 -16.74 22.39
CA LEU A 29 17.05 -15.92 23.29
C LEU A 29 17.83 -14.89 22.45
N LEU A 30 17.65 -13.60 22.70
CA LEU A 30 18.67 -12.55 22.50
C LEU A 30 18.26 -11.30 23.32
N PRO A 31 19.24 -10.47 23.74
CA PRO A 31 19.35 -10.00 25.11
C PRO A 31 18.84 -8.57 25.28
N MET A 32 18.29 -8.31 26.46
CA MET A 32 18.12 -6.96 26.98
C MET A 32 19.49 -6.31 27.23
N ALA A 33 19.68 -5.12 26.65
CA ALA A 33 20.68 -4.17 27.11
C ALA A 33 20.22 -2.74 26.81
N SER A 34 19.72 -2.08 27.86
CA SER A 34 20.08 -0.74 28.30
C SER A 34 20.08 0.43 27.30
N ALA A 35 19.09 1.33 27.43
CA ALA A 35 19.34 2.78 27.64
C ALA A 35 18.00 3.53 27.83
N LEU A 36 17.64 3.82 29.09
CA LEU A 36 16.62 4.83 29.42
C LEU A 36 17.19 5.69 30.56
N LEU A 37 17.67 6.89 30.23
CA LEU A 37 18.04 7.92 31.20
C LEU A 37 17.78 9.32 30.62
N LEU A 38 16.99 10.08 31.38
CA LEU A 38 16.76 11.54 31.37
C LEU A 38 16.12 12.15 30.11
N TYR A 39 15.04 12.93 30.20
CA TYR A 39 14.98 14.18 30.95
C TYR A 39 13.55 14.52 31.40
N THR A 40 13.39 14.76 32.70
CA THR A 40 12.30 15.55 33.28
C THR A 40 12.79 16.97 33.59
N ALA A 41 11.85 17.91 33.49
CA ALA A 41 11.84 19.27 34.02
C ALA A 41 12.68 20.36 33.31
N LEU A 42 11.99 21.38 32.76
CA LEU A 42 11.87 22.67 33.46
C LEU A 42 10.76 23.54 32.84
N MET A 43 9.70 23.77 33.61
CA MET A 43 8.76 24.88 33.44
C MET A 43 9.15 25.95 34.46
N VAL A 44 9.58 27.13 34.04
CA VAL A 44 9.44 28.37 34.82
C VAL A 44 9.12 29.53 33.87
N VAL A 45 8.00 30.16 34.19
CA VAL A 45 7.41 31.36 33.62
C VAL A 45 8.26 32.59 33.96
N SER A 46 8.42 33.52 33.01
CA SER A 46 8.40 34.95 33.32
C SER A 46 8.07 35.77 32.08
N ALA A 47 6.89 36.40 32.14
CA ALA A 47 6.52 37.52 31.31
C ALA A 47 7.26 38.78 31.79
N ALA A 48 7.89 39.49 30.87
CA ALA A 48 8.23 40.90 31.05
C ALA A 48 7.95 41.64 29.74
N LEU A 49 7.07 42.63 29.87
CA LEU A 49 6.56 43.53 28.86
C LEU A 49 7.58 44.61 28.50
N VAL A 50 7.54 45.01 27.22
CA VAL A 50 7.86 46.34 26.67
C VAL A 50 9.34 46.75 26.63
N SER A 51 9.89 46.84 25.41
CA SER A 51 10.38 48.10 24.82
C SER A 51 10.76 47.90 23.35
N ILE A 52 10.04 48.56 22.46
CA ILE A 52 10.44 48.75 21.06
C ILE A 52 11.31 50.01 21.02
N PRO A 53 12.56 49.94 20.52
CA PRO A 53 13.18 51.07 19.88
C PRO A 53 13.19 50.85 18.36
N LEU A 54 12.46 51.72 17.68
CA LEU A 54 12.57 51.93 16.24
C LEU A 54 13.91 52.64 15.98
N ARG A 55 14.93 51.97 15.46
CA ARG A 55 16.09 52.67 14.90
C ARG A 55 16.89 51.87 13.88
N ALA A 56 17.05 52.52 12.73
CA ALA A 56 18.11 52.42 11.73
C ALA A 56 18.34 51.08 11.01
N ALA A 57 18.05 51.11 9.71
CA ALA A 57 18.57 50.18 8.73
C ALA A 57 20.09 50.27 8.66
N GLU A 58 20.77 49.14 8.88
CA GLU A 58 22.12 48.88 8.37
C GLU A 58 22.14 47.50 7.70
N PRO A 59 23.01 47.31 6.68
CA PRO A 59 22.88 46.26 5.69
C PRO A 59 23.67 45.04 6.14
N GLU A 60 22.99 43.96 6.52
CA GLU A 60 23.66 42.70 6.82
C GLU A 60 23.29 41.61 5.82
N THR A 61 24.32 41.32 5.02
CA THR A 61 24.83 39.97 4.82
C THR A 61 23.97 39.06 3.97
N THR A 62 24.42 38.93 2.72
CA THR A 62 24.25 37.80 1.81
C THR A 62 23.79 36.55 2.55
N ALA A 63 22.49 36.29 2.53
CA ALA A 63 21.93 35.04 3.02
C ALA A 63 22.66 33.92 2.28
N ALA A 64 23.42 33.12 3.04
CA ALA A 64 24.06 31.92 2.54
C ALA A 64 23.00 31.12 1.77
N ALA A 65 23.32 30.82 0.51
CA ALA A 65 22.45 30.03 -0.35
C ALA A 65 22.01 28.77 0.41
N SER A 66 20.70 28.59 0.55
CA SER A 66 20.13 27.35 1.06
C SER A 66 20.84 26.18 0.38
N PRO A 67 21.29 25.15 1.13
CA PRO A 67 21.96 24.02 0.51
C PRO A 67 21.04 23.47 -0.58
N LEU A 68 21.56 23.44 -1.82
CA LEU A 68 20.86 22.82 -2.95
C LEU A 68 20.37 21.45 -2.48
N PRO A 69 19.10 21.08 -2.72
CA PRO A 69 18.57 19.80 -2.28
C PRO A 69 19.48 18.69 -2.78
N VAL A 70 20.03 17.90 -1.86
CA VAL A 70 20.95 16.79 -2.17
C VAL A 70 20.19 15.81 -3.07
N ALA A 71 20.69 15.62 -4.29
CA ALA A 71 20.06 14.71 -5.25
C ALA A 71 20.16 13.28 -4.74
N LYS A 72 19.03 12.58 -4.69
CA LYS A 72 19.03 11.13 -4.43
C LYS A 72 19.41 10.41 -5.71
N GLU A 73 20.50 9.65 -5.65
CA GLU A 73 21.01 8.83 -6.73
C GLU A 73 20.39 7.43 -6.63
N PHE A 74 19.62 7.03 -7.64
CA PHE A 74 18.97 5.72 -7.72
C PHE A 74 19.83 4.73 -8.51
N ILE A 75 20.51 5.19 -9.57
CA ILE A 75 21.47 4.39 -10.32
C ILE A 75 22.73 5.21 -10.50
N LYS A 76 23.90 4.63 -10.23
CA LYS A 76 25.20 5.25 -10.49
C LYS A 76 26.26 4.19 -10.76
N GLY A 77 26.92 4.28 -11.91
CA GLY A 77 28.04 3.40 -12.24
C GLY A 77 27.68 1.92 -12.17
N GLY A 78 26.52 1.54 -12.73
CA GLY A 78 26.00 0.17 -12.72
C GLY A 78 25.40 -0.30 -11.39
N THR A 79 25.54 0.47 -10.30
CA THR A 79 24.92 0.14 -9.03
C THR A 79 23.54 0.79 -8.91
N ALA A 80 22.51 -0.01 -8.69
CA ALA A 80 21.17 0.46 -8.36
C ALA A 80 20.97 0.50 -6.83
N ARG A 81 20.54 1.65 -6.28
CA ARG A 81 20.25 1.87 -4.86
C ARG A 81 18.87 2.49 -4.73
N GLY A 82 17.92 1.78 -4.13
CA GLY A 82 16.53 2.27 -4.06
C GLY A 82 15.84 2.22 -5.42
N VAL A 83 16.05 1.15 -6.18
CA VAL A 83 15.35 0.88 -7.44
C VAL A 83 14.57 -0.42 -7.29
N TYR A 84 13.30 -0.39 -7.68
CA TYR A 84 12.41 -1.53 -7.78
C TYR A 84 12.15 -1.88 -9.25
N ILE A 85 12.25 -3.17 -9.60
CA ILE A 85 12.25 -3.61 -11.00
C ILE A 85 11.08 -4.60 -11.22
N PRO A 86 9.81 -4.15 -11.26
CA PRO A 86 8.63 -5.02 -11.16
C PRO A 86 8.55 -6.15 -12.17
N HIS A 87 9.09 -5.98 -13.37
CA HIS A 87 8.98 -6.96 -14.45
C HIS A 87 10.28 -7.72 -14.70
N GLY A 88 11.34 -7.42 -13.93
CA GLY A 88 12.67 -7.89 -14.24
C GLY A 88 13.30 -7.17 -15.44
N GLY A 89 14.23 -7.84 -16.11
CA GLY A 89 14.88 -7.31 -17.32
C GLY A 89 15.87 -6.16 -17.08
N TRP A 90 16.29 -5.93 -15.84
CA TRP A 90 17.32 -4.96 -15.50
C TRP A 90 18.43 -5.59 -14.66
N ALA A 91 19.68 -5.38 -15.04
CA ALA A 91 20.82 -5.98 -14.37
C ALA A 91 22.07 -5.08 -14.43
N PRO A 92 22.97 -5.17 -13.44
CA PRO A 92 24.27 -4.50 -13.50
C PRO A 92 25.16 -5.17 -14.56
N LYS A 93 25.87 -4.36 -15.36
CA LYS A 93 26.89 -4.82 -16.31
C LYS A 93 28.03 -3.82 -16.36
N GLY A 94 29.13 -4.10 -15.66
CA GLY A 94 30.24 -3.15 -15.57
C GLY A 94 29.80 -1.85 -14.89
N ASP A 95 30.01 -0.72 -15.57
CA ASP A 95 29.69 0.63 -15.08
C ASP A 95 28.29 1.12 -15.47
N VAL A 96 27.44 0.25 -16.03
CA VAL A 96 26.07 0.57 -16.45
C VAL A 96 25.06 -0.39 -15.87
N PHE A 97 23.84 0.11 -15.71
CA PHE A 97 22.67 -0.70 -15.36
C PHE A 97 21.84 -0.89 -16.63
N VAL A 98 21.76 -2.12 -17.11
CA VAL A 98 21.25 -2.44 -18.44
C VAL A 98 19.81 -2.87 -18.33
N GLY A 99 18.93 -2.19 -19.05
CA GLY A 99 17.52 -2.53 -19.21
C GLY A 99 17.26 -3.20 -20.56
N GLN A 100 16.52 -4.30 -20.55
CA GLN A 100 16.10 -5.04 -21.73
C GLN A 100 14.65 -5.50 -21.61
N GLY A 101 13.98 -5.63 -22.76
CA GLY A 101 12.59 -6.06 -22.84
C GLY A 101 11.62 -4.88 -22.77
N ARG A 102 10.72 -4.83 -23.75
CA ARG A 102 9.73 -3.76 -23.89
C ARG A 102 8.89 -3.63 -22.63
N ASN A 103 8.73 -2.40 -22.15
CA ASN A 103 7.95 -2.05 -20.95
C ASN A 103 8.52 -2.54 -19.61
N ASN A 104 9.70 -3.15 -19.59
CA ASN A 104 10.36 -3.46 -18.32
C ASN A 104 10.84 -2.17 -17.67
N ILE A 105 10.32 -1.86 -16.49
CA ILE A 105 10.58 -0.60 -15.81
C ILE A 105 11.49 -0.80 -14.59
N ALA A 106 12.40 0.15 -14.38
CA ALA A 106 13.16 0.34 -13.16
C ALA A 106 12.62 1.59 -12.46
N LEU A 107 11.85 1.40 -11.39
CA LEU A 107 11.18 2.43 -10.60
C LEU A 107 12.06 2.87 -9.43
N ALA A 108 12.09 4.15 -9.13
CA ALA A 108 12.67 4.63 -7.87
C ALA A 108 11.80 4.20 -6.67
N ASP A 109 12.43 3.99 -5.52
CA ASP A 109 11.78 3.79 -4.22
C ASP A 109 11.19 5.09 -3.63
N HIS A 110 11.12 6.16 -4.42
CA HIS A 110 10.62 7.48 -4.04
C HIS A 110 9.61 8.00 -5.06
N THR A 111 8.64 8.77 -4.56
CA THR A 111 7.74 9.59 -5.36
C THR A 111 8.15 11.06 -5.28
N ILE A 112 7.80 11.82 -6.32
CA ILE A 112 7.93 13.28 -6.35
C ILE A 112 6.58 13.91 -5.97
N GLY A 113 6.55 14.64 -4.86
CA GLY A 113 5.38 15.39 -4.40
C GLY A 113 5.17 16.74 -5.12
N MET A 114 4.44 17.63 -4.48
CA MET A 114 4.24 19.01 -4.97
C MET A 114 5.55 19.81 -4.97
N GLY A 115 5.65 20.83 -5.83
CA GLY A 115 6.77 21.76 -5.89
C GLY A 115 7.82 21.47 -6.96
N ASN A 116 8.91 22.22 -6.96
CA ASN A 116 9.94 22.11 -7.99
C ASN A 116 10.73 20.79 -7.86
N PHE A 117 11.14 20.22 -8.99
CA PHE A 117 11.98 19.02 -9.04
C PHE A 117 12.94 19.05 -10.22
N ASP A 118 13.96 18.19 -10.17
CA ASP A 118 14.87 17.89 -11.27
C ASP A 118 15.08 16.37 -11.32
N ILE A 119 14.83 15.76 -12.48
CA ILE A 119 15.18 14.37 -12.79
C ILE A 119 16.31 14.41 -13.82
N GLU A 120 17.39 13.72 -13.53
CA GLU A 120 18.53 13.61 -14.43
C GLU A 120 18.83 12.15 -14.71
N VAL A 121 18.88 11.81 -16.00
CA VAL A 121 19.20 10.48 -16.49
C VAL A 121 20.32 10.59 -17.51
N LYS A 122 21.42 9.87 -17.29
CA LYS A 122 22.48 9.65 -18.29
C LYS A 122 22.35 8.23 -18.80
N LEU A 123 22.02 8.08 -20.08
CA LEU A 123 21.78 6.78 -20.71
C LEU A 123 22.36 6.70 -22.12
N ALA A 124 22.56 5.48 -22.63
CA ALA A 124 22.85 5.19 -24.02
C ALA A 124 21.78 4.23 -24.58
N LEU A 125 21.38 4.42 -25.83
CA LEU A 125 20.42 3.56 -26.52
C LEU A 125 21.14 2.73 -27.57
N HIS A 126 20.96 1.41 -27.51
CA HIS A 126 21.47 0.48 -28.54
C HIS A 126 20.55 0.40 -29.77
N LYS A 127 19.40 1.08 -29.72
CA LYS A 127 18.43 1.22 -30.81
C LYS A 127 17.77 2.60 -30.71
N VAL A 128 17.76 3.37 -31.79
CA VAL A 128 17.18 4.73 -31.81
C VAL A 128 15.79 4.76 -32.45
N GLY A 129 15.56 3.96 -33.51
CA GLY A 129 14.25 3.84 -34.16
C GLY A 129 13.37 2.78 -33.52
N ALA A 130 12.08 3.07 -33.28
CA ALA A 130 11.11 2.14 -32.71
C ALA A 130 11.68 1.37 -31.49
N ASN A 131 12.32 2.09 -30.57
CA ASN A 131 12.83 1.54 -29.32
C ASN A 131 11.75 1.62 -28.23
N TYR A 132 10.97 2.69 -28.15
CA TYR A 132 9.96 2.88 -27.08
C TYR A 132 10.54 2.82 -25.65
N ALA A 133 11.85 2.98 -25.48
CA ALA A 133 12.44 3.24 -24.16
C ALA A 133 11.89 4.56 -23.61
N GLY A 134 11.96 4.81 -22.30
CA GLY A 134 11.43 6.07 -21.79
C GLY A 134 11.78 6.41 -20.36
N ILE A 135 11.47 7.65 -19.99
CA ILE A 135 11.55 8.15 -18.61
C ILE A 135 10.13 8.42 -18.15
N GLN A 136 9.70 7.73 -17.10
CA GLN A 136 8.38 7.89 -16.49
C GLN A 136 8.46 8.81 -15.27
N PHE A 137 7.46 9.68 -15.13
CA PHE A 137 7.30 10.59 -14.01
C PHE A 137 5.81 10.85 -13.77
N GLY A 138 5.21 10.05 -12.88
CA GLY A 138 3.78 10.04 -12.63
C GLY A 138 3.00 9.51 -13.82
N ASN A 139 2.02 10.31 -14.24
CA ASN A 139 1.27 10.09 -15.48
C ASN A 139 2.09 10.47 -16.73
N GLY A 140 3.18 11.22 -16.54
CA GLY A 140 4.02 11.71 -17.63
C GLY A 140 5.04 10.69 -18.11
N ARG A 141 5.31 10.70 -19.41
CA ARG A 141 6.35 9.87 -20.03
C ARG A 141 7.06 10.65 -21.14
N LEU A 142 8.38 10.57 -21.12
CA LEU A 142 9.22 10.94 -22.26
C LEU A 142 9.66 9.65 -22.96
N ILE A 143 9.11 9.40 -24.15
CA ILE A 143 9.36 8.20 -24.95
C ILE A 143 10.47 8.48 -25.95
N LEU A 144 11.51 7.64 -25.92
CA LEU A 144 12.68 7.69 -26.76
C LEU A 144 12.52 6.70 -27.91
N GLY A 145 12.21 7.21 -29.09
CA GLY A 145 12.16 6.43 -30.32
C GLY A 145 10.84 5.66 -30.44
N GLY A 146 9.71 6.32 -30.23
CA GLY A 146 8.39 5.74 -30.42
C GLY A 146 8.01 5.65 -31.91
N ASP A 147 6.76 5.98 -32.24
CA ASP A 147 6.22 5.83 -33.60
C ASP A 147 7.10 6.55 -34.64
N GLY A 148 7.62 5.81 -35.61
CA GLY A 148 8.55 6.34 -36.62
C GLY A 148 9.93 6.76 -36.09
N GLY A 149 10.32 6.33 -34.88
CA GLY A 149 11.60 6.72 -34.27
C GLY A 149 11.60 8.12 -33.63
N ASN A 150 10.43 8.66 -33.32
CA ASN A 150 10.29 10.00 -32.76
C ASN A 150 10.51 10.07 -31.25
N LEU A 151 10.98 11.22 -30.77
CA LEU A 151 10.87 11.66 -29.40
C LEU A 151 9.43 12.11 -29.13
N ILE A 152 8.78 11.51 -28.13
CA ILE A 152 7.36 11.78 -27.84
C ILE A 152 7.22 12.09 -26.36
N PHE A 153 6.46 13.14 -26.05
CA PHE A 153 5.99 13.43 -24.70
C PHE A 153 4.52 12.98 -24.57
N GLN A 154 4.18 12.39 -23.42
CA GLN A 154 2.82 11.94 -23.13
C GLN A 154 2.46 12.18 -21.66
N GLY A 155 1.16 12.44 -21.37
CA GLY A 155 0.54 12.20 -20.07
C GLY A 155 0.19 13.42 -19.21
N TYR A 156 0.74 14.60 -19.51
CA TYR A 156 0.34 15.86 -18.87
C TYR A 156 0.00 16.92 -19.91
N PRO A 157 -0.93 17.85 -19.63
CA PRO A 157 -1.64 18.02 -18.36
C PRO A 157 -2.78 17.00 -18.15
N LYS A 158 -3.15 16.23 -19.18
CA LYS A 158 -4.17 15.19 -19.15
C LYS A 158 -3.56 13.85 -19.57
N LYS A 159 -4.13 12.74 -19.09
CA LYS A 159 -3.62 11.37 -19.30
C LYS A 159 -3.38 11.02 -20.79
N ASP A 160 -4.25 11.49 -21.67
CA ASP A 160 -4.18 11.18 -23.11
C ASP A 160 -3.45 12.26 -23.92
N HIS A 161 -2.90 13.29 -23.27
CA HIS A 161 -2.12 14.31 -23.96
C HIS A 161 -0.86 13.68 -24.54
N ARG A 162 -0.64 13.85 -25.85
CA ARG A 162 0.50 13.29 -26.57
C ARG A 162 1.04 14.31 -27.55
N VAL A 163 2.35 14.54 -27.50
CA VAL A 163 3.06 15.50 -28.34
C VAL A 163 4.25 14.80 -28.98
N VAL A 164 4.28 14.77 -30.32
CA VAL A 164 5.46 14.36 -31.07
C VAL A 164 6.41 15.56 -31.12
N ILE A 165 7.59 15.44 -30.53
CA ILE A 165 8.57 16.54 -30.45
C ILE A 165 9.37 16.62 -31.76
N GLY A 166 9.75 15.46 -32.31
CA GLY A 166 10.53 15.35 -33.54
C GLY A 166 11.34 14.05 -33.62
N PRO A 167 12.17 13.85 -34.65
CA PRO A 167 13.00 12.66 -34.80
C PRO A 167 13.99 12.52 -33.65
N LEU A 168 14.05 11.34 -33.00
CA LEU A 168 14.99 11.12 -31.89
C LEU A 168 16.45 11.26 -32.34
N SER A 169 16.74 10.87 -33.59
CA SER A 169 18.08 10.91 -34.19
C SER A 169 18.70 12.31 -34.25
N GLU A 170 17.90 13.37 -34.18
CA GLU A 170 18.40 14.76 -34.10
C GLU A 170 18.99 15.09 -32.72
N HIS A 171 18.74 14.24 -31.72
CA HIS A 171 19.12 14.49 -30.33
C HIS A 171 20.04 13.40 -29.76
N ILE A 172 19.85 12.15 -30.18
CA ILE A 172 20.53 10.97 -29.62
C ILE A 172 21.07 10.09 -30.75
N GLU A 173 22.34 9.74 -30.61
CA GLU A 173 23.03 8.78 -31.49
C GLU A 173 23.08 7.41 -30.82
N LYS A 174 23.12 6.36 -31.64
CA LYS A 174 23.23 4.98 -31.16
C LYS A 174 24.52 4.80 -30.35
N ASP A 175 24.45 4.02 -29.27
CA ASP A 175 25.58 3.63 -28.41
C ASP A 175 26.33 4.81 -27.75
N THR A 176 25.77 6.02 -27.82
CA THR A 176 26.40 7.24 -27.30
C THR A 176 25.68 7.72 -26.04
N PRO A 177 26.38 7.81 -24.89
CA PRO A 177 25.78 8.29 -23.65
C PRO A 177 25.33 9.74 -23.76
N VAL A 178 24.07 10.00 -23.41
CA VAL A 178 23.44 11.32 -23.43
C VAL A 178 22.79 11.62 -22.09
N THR A 179 22.84 12.89 -21.68
CA THR A 179 22.14 13.36 -20.49
C THR A 179 20.80 13.98 -20.87
N ILE A 180 19.74 13.49 -20.24
CA ILE A 180 18.38 13.98 -20.33
C ILE A 180 17.99 14.56 -18.97
N ARG A 181 17.43 15.76 -18.97
CA ARG A 181 16.94 16.42 -17.76
C ARG A 181 15.48 16.82 -17.90
N ILE A 182 14.69 16.51 -16.88
CA ILE A 182 13.28 16.88 -16.78
C ILE A 182 13.10 17.69 -15.52
N ARG A 183 12.64 18.94 -15.66
CA ARG A 183 12.57 19.91 -14.57
C ARG A 183 11.18 20.50 -14.49
N ARG A 184 10.64 20.59 -13.28
CA ARG A 184 9.48 21.46 -13.03
C ARG A 184 9.91 22.74 -12.36
N ARG A 185 9.48 23.88 -12.89
CA ARG A 185 9.59 25.19 -12.27
C ARG A 185 8.21 25.85 -12.26
N GLY A 186 7.63 26.01 -11.07
CA GLY A 186 6.25 26.42 -10.92
C GLY A 186 5.30 25.40 -11.56
N GLY A 187 4.42 25.86 -12.45
CA GLY A 187 3.49 25.01 -13.20
C GLY A 187 4.01 24.53 -14.56
N THR A 188 5.30 24.73 -14.87
CA THR A 188 5.87 24.39 -16.18
C THR A 188 6.89 23.26 -16.06
N LEU A 189 6.73 22.24 -16.89
CA LEU A 189 7.68 21.16 -17.09
C LEU A 189 8.58 21.47 -18.28
N LEU A 190 9.88 21.29 -18.12
CA LEU A 190 10.92 21.62 -19.09
C LEU A 190 11.78 20.39 -19.33
N MET A 191 12.01 20.05 -20.59
CA MET A 191 12.79 18.88 -20.99
C MET A 191 14.02 19.30 -21.78
N PHE A 192 15.16 18.72 -21.42
CA PHE A 192 16.44 19.03 -22.02
C PHE A 192 17.16 17.75 -22.43
N ILE A 193 17.79 17.76 -23.60
CA ILE A 193 18.69 16.70 -24.08
C ILE A 193 19.99 17.37 -24.51
N LYS A 194 21.15 16.84 -24.07
CA LYS A 194 22.46 17.48 -24.30
C LYS A 194 22.49 18.95 -23.84
N GLY A 195 21.72 19.29 -22.80
CA GLY A 195 21.58 20.67 -22.28
C GLY A 195 20.69 21.60 -23.11
N LYS A 196 20.26 21.21 -24.32
CA LYS A 196 19.33 21.99 -25.16
C LYS A 196 17.90 21.68 -24.77
N ARG A 197 17.06 22.72 -24.60
CA ARG A 197 15.63 22.55 -24.35
C ARG A 197 14.97 21.99 -25.61
N VAL A 198 14.33 20.83 -25.49
CA VAL A 198 13.62 20.17 -26.59
C VAL A 198 12.10 20.34 -26.48
N HIS A 199 11.58 20.51 -25.27
CA HIS A 199 10.15 20.66 -25.05
C HIS A 199 9.84 21.40 -23.74
N ALA A 200 8.66 22.02 -23.67
CA ALA A 200 8.11 22.64 -22.49
C ALA A 200 6.58 22.45 -22.47
N GLU A 201 6.03 22.12 -21.30
CA GLU A 201 4.60 21.90 -21.10
C GLU A 201 4.11 22.69 -19.88
N GLN A 202 2.91 23.27 -19.95
CA GLN A 202 2.34 24.08 -18.87
C GLN A 202 1.18 23.37 -18.15
N GLY A 203 0.78 23.90 -17.00
CA GLY A 203 -0.38 23.41 -16.24
C GLY A 203 -0.10 22.22 -15.32
N ILE A 204 1.15 22.02 -14.88
CA ILE A 204 1.59 20.84 -14.11
C ILE A 204 1.91 21.24 -12.66
N GLY A 205 0.88 21.56 -11.86
CA GLY A 205 1.04 22.05 -10.48
C GLY A 205 0.94 20.99 -9.36
N GLY A 206 0.36 19.83 -9.64
CA GLY A 206 0.03 18.82 -8.63
C GLY A 206 1.19 17.94 -8.19
N GLU A 207 0.91 16.89 -7.43
CA GLU A 207 1.88 15.81 -7.18
C GLU A 207 2.24 15.10 -8.50
N ILE A 208 3.49 14.64 -8.61
CA ILE A 208 3.94 13.89 -9.78
C ILE A 208 3.80 12.39 -9.51
N GLY A 209 4.23 11.90 -8.36
CA GLY A 209 4.18 10.47 -8.04
C GLY A 209 5.45 9.73 -8.46
N GLU A 210 5.29 8.49 -8.91
CA GLU A 210 6.41 7.57 -9.13
C GLU A 210 7.30 7.99 -10.31
N ILE A 211 8.60 7.72 -10.21
CA ILE A 211 9.56 8.00 -11.28
C ILE A 211 10.34 6.74 -11.63
N GLY A 212 10.75 6.61 -12.88
CA GLY A 212 11.51 5.44 -13.32
C GLY A 212 11.97 5.51 -14.76
N ILE A 213 12.70 4.47 -15.17
CA ILE A 213 13.22 4.30 -16.52
C ILE A 213 12.62 3.04 -17.13
N ILE A 214 12.13 3.14 -18.36
CA ILE A 214 11.49 2.06 -19.11
C ILE A 214 12.47 1.58 -20.17
N ALA A 215 12.74 0.27 -20.17
CA ALA A 215 13.47 -0.41 -21.23
C ALA A 215 12.58 -0.55 -22.46
N GLY A 216 13.22 -0.47 -23.62
CA GLY A 216 12.55 -0.53 -24.91
C GLY A 216 12.71 -1.88 -25.61
N ASP A 217 12.38 -1.91 -26.88
CA ASP A 217 12.61 -3.01 -27.82
C ASP A 217 14.12 -3.26 -28.05
N GLY A 218 14.97 -2.26 -27.81
CA GLY A 218 16.42 -2.39 -27.79
C GLY A 218 17.00 -2.15 -26.39
N PRO A 219 18.19 -2.71 -26.08
CA PRO A 219 18.84 -2.48 -24.79
C PRO A 219 19.09 -0.99 -24.50
N VAL A 220 19.00 -0.64 -23.22
CA VAL A 220 19.27 0.71 -22.69
C VAL A 220 20.31 0.60 -21.58
N ASP A 221 21.41 1.33 -21.71
CA ASP A 221 22.44 1.39 -20.68
C ASP A 221 22.25 2.65 -19.86
N VAL A 222 22.04 2.53 -18.55
CA VAL A 222 21.89 3.67 -17.64
C VAL A 222 23.16 3.84 -16.82
N HIS A 223 23.85 4.97 -17.01
CA HIS A 223 25.02 5.35 -16.23
C HIS A 223 24.64 6.09 -14.94
N LEU A 224 23.60 6.93 -15.01
CA LEU A 224 23.12 7.74 -13.89
C LEU A 224 21.60 7.88 -13.95
N PHE A 225 20.94 7.72 -12.80
CA PHE A 225 19.57 8.13 -12.58
C PHE A 225 19.48 8.78 -11.19
N ARG A 226 19.09 10.06 -11.15
CA ARG A 226 18.91 10.79 -9.89
C ARG A 226 17.75 11.76 -9.95
N ALA A 227 17.20 12.10 -8.79
CA ALA A 227 16.20 13.14 -8.68
C ALA A 227 16.42 14.05 -7.46
N THR A 228 15.84 15.25 -7.53
CA THR A 228 15.74 16.24 -6.45
C THR A 228 14.31 16.74 -6.34
N GLY A 229 13.96 17.33 -5.20
CA GLY A 229 12.65 17.94 -4.96
C GLY A 229 12.02 17.41 -3.68
N ASN A 230 10.70 17.52 -3.57
CA ASN A 230 9.93 16.93 -2.47
C ASN A 230 9.82 15.41 -2.65
N LEU A 231 10.90 14.69 -2.35
CA LEU A 231 10.99 13.24 -2.49
C LEU A 231 10.44 12.57 -1.24
N THR A 232 9.46 11.69 -1.41
CA THR A 232 8.89 10.89 -0.32
C THR A 232 9.22 9.43 -0.58
N SER A 233 9.83 8.74 0.38
CA SER A 233 10.03 7.29 0.26
C SER A 233 8.66 6.62 0.12
N THR A 234 8.52 5.69 -0.81
CA THR A 234 7.25 5.00 -1.05
C THR A 234 6.84 4.02 0.04
N GLY A 235 7.49 4.07 1.21
CA GLY A 235 7.36 3.09 2.28
C GLY A 235 7.91 1.73 1.86
N ARG A 236 8.19 0.90 2.86
CA ARG A 236 8.61 -0.51 2.77
C ARG A 236 7.64 -1.44 2.03
N ARG A 237 6.84 -0.98 1.06
CA ARG A 237 6.03 -1.88 0.22
C ARG A 237 6.98 -2.94 -0.30
N GLN A 238 6.80 -4.20 0.11
CA GLN A 238 7.52 -5.34 -0.44
C GLN A 238 7.13 -5.43 -1.91
N ARG A 239 7.81 -4.61 -2.70
CA ARG A 239 7.70 -4.58 -4.13
C ARG A 239 8.58 -5.74 -4.58
N ILE A 240 7.98 -6.92 -4.67
CA ILE A 240 8.63 -8.13 -5.17
C ILE A 240 8.37 -8.14 -6.66
N ASN A 241 9.43 -8.19 -7.45
CA ASN A 241 9.27 -8.22 -8.88
C ASN A 241 8.70 -9.55 -9.34
N GLN A 242 8.04 -9.55 -10.50
CA GLN A 242 7.43 -10.72 -11.12
C GLN A 242 8.43 -11.85 -11.34
N GLU A 243 9.71 -11.54 -11.55
CA GLU A 243 10.77 -12.54 -11.63
C GLU A 243 11.03 -13.21 -10.28
N ALA A 244 11.19 -12.44 -9.20
CA ALA A 244 11.32 -13.01 -7.86
C ALA A 244 10.04 -13.76 -7.45
N LEU A 245 8.84 -13.25 -7.76
CA LEU A 245 7.57 -13.95 -7.52
C LEU A 245 7.50 -15.34 -8.18
N LYS A 246 8.17 -15.54 -9.33
CA LYS A 246 8.23 -16.85 -10.00
C LYS A 246 9.16 -17.83 -9.30
N THR A 247 10.13 -17.35 -8.53
CA THR A 247 11.07 -18.20 -7.79
C THR A 247 10.60 -18.55 -6.39
N LEU A 248 9.58 -17.86 -5.87
CA LEU A 248 8.98 -18.17 -4.57
C LEU A 248 8.11 -19.42 -4.67
N ASP A 249 8.15 -20.25 -3.63
CA ASP A 249 7.20 -21.34 -3.48
C ASP A 249 5.78 -20.83 -3.16
N ARG A 250 4.80 -21.74 -3.11
CA ARG A 250 3.40 -21.38 -2.90
C ARG A 250 3.16 -20.72 -1.53
N ASP A 251 3.81 -21.21 -0.48
CA ASP A 251 3.56 -20.76 0.90
C ASP A 251 4.17 -19.38 1.13
N GLU A 252 5.36 -19.15 0.58
CA GLU A 252 6.01 -17.84 0.59
C GLU A 252 5.19 -16.82 -0.22
N ARG A 253 4.61 -17.22 -1.35
CA ARG A 253 3.70 -16.36 -2.14
C ARG A 253 2.43 -16.00 -1.38
N ILE A 254 1.82 -16.96 -0.67
CA ILE A 254 0.65 -16.70 0.16
C ILE A 254 1.00 -15.70 1.26
N THR A 255 2.07 -15.97 2.01
CA THR A 255 2.54 -15.11 3.11
C THR A 255 2.76 -13.67 2.63
N ARG A 256 3.51 -13.48 1.54
CA ARG A 256 3.78 -12.15 0.99
C ARG A 256 2.55 -11.47 0.41
N SER A 257 1.58 -12.23 -0.12
CA SER A 257 0.31 -11.66 -0.58
C SER A 257 -0.52 -11.14 0.59
N ILE A 258 -0.50 -11.85 1.73
CA ILE A 258 -1.13 -11.40 2.98
C ILE A 258 -0.44 -10.13 3.47
N GLU A 259 0.89 -10.14 3.61
CA GLU A 259 1.67 -8.96 4.03
C GLU A 259 1.42 -7.74 3.14
N GLY A 260 1.45 -7.92 1.82
CA GLY A 260 1.16 -6.85 0.86
C GLY A 260 -0.29 -6.33 0.94
N GLY A 261 -1.25 -7.22 1.22
CA GLY A 261 -2.64 -6.86 1.47
C GLY A 261 -2.81 -6.04 2.76
N ILE A 262 -2.17 -6.46 3.86
CA ILE A 262 -2.15 -5.72 5.13
C ILE A 262 -1.59 -4.31 4.92
N ASP A 263 -0.41 -4.21 4.30
CA ASP A 263 0.25 -2.92 4.03
C ASP A 263 -0.64 -1.99 3.20
N PHE A 264 -1.34 -2.54 2.21
CA PHE A 264 -2.28 -1.79 1.39
C PHE A 264 -3.44 -1.25 2.23
N LEU A 265 -4.11 -2.11 3.00
CA LEU A 265 -5.26 -1.73 3.83
C LEU A 265 -4.87 -0.67 4.88
N LEU A 266 -3.74 -0.87 5.57
CA LEU A 266 -3.25 0.09 6.57
C LEU A 266 -2.90 1.45 5.95
N ALA A 267 -2.24 1.46 4.79
CA ALA A 267 -1.88 2.70 4.10
C ALA A 267 -3.11 3.45 3.60
N GLU A 268 -4.11 2.76 3.05
CA GLU A 268 -5.35 3.38 2.60
C GLU A 268 -6.20 3.89 3.76
N ALA A 269 -6.29 3.15 4.86
CA ALA A 269 -6.96 3.60 6.07
C ALA A 269 -6.30 4.86 6.68
N GLN A 270 -4.96 4.97 6.62
CA GLN A 270 -4.25 6.18 7.05
C GLN A 270 -4.49 7.38 6.12
N ARG A 271 -4.51 7.15 4.80
CA ARG A 271 -4.76 8.20 3.80
C ARG A 271 -6.20 8.71 3.85
N ASN A 272 -7.13 7.81 4.15
CA ASN A 272 -8.54 8.11 4.22
C ASN A 272 -9.19 7.40 5.41
N PRO A 273 -9.06 7.97 6.63
CA PRO A 273 -9.63 7.39 7.85
C PRO A 273 -11.15 7.21 7.80
N ALA A 274 -11.80 7.89 6.84
CA ALA A 274 -13.23 7.79 6.64
C ALA A 274 -13.68 6.46 5.97
N GLY A 275 -12.77 5.70 5.36
CA GLY A 275 -13.03 4.49 4.58
C GLY A 275 -12.75 4.67 3.08
N ILE A 276 -12.46 3.58 2.37
CA ILE A 276 -11.82 3.55 1.04
C ILE A 276 -12.65 4.19 -0.12
N LEU A 277 -13.92 4.55 0.06
CA LEU A 277 -14.76 5.06 -1.03
C LEU A 277 -15.43 6.40 -0.71
N ARG A 278 -14.84 7.51 -1.17
CA ARG A 278 -15.52 8.83 -1.20
C ARG A 278 -16.76 8.84 -2.12
N SER A 279 -16.89 7.88 -3.02
CA SER A 279 -18.01 7.79 -3.98
C SER A 279 -19.28 7.17 -3.40
N HIS A 280 -19.23 6.50 -2.24
CA HIS A 280 -20.40 5.87 -1.61
C HIS A 280 -20.37 6.07 -0.08
N PHE A 281 -20.70 7.29 0.37
CA PHE A 281 -20.76 7.67 1.80
C PHE A 281 -21.58 6.70 2.65
N GLU A 282 -22.61 6.08 2.06
CA GLU A 282 -23.56 5.21 2.75
C GLU A 282 -23.04 3.80 3.06
N ALA A 283 -21.91 3.37 2.46
CA ALA A 283 -21.30 2.04 2.66
C ALA A 283 -20.05 2.08 3.55
N THR A 284 -19.78 3.22 4.19
CA THR A 284 -18.54 3.47 4.93
C THR A 284 -18.39 2.57 6.16
N LEU A 285 -19.46 2.26 6.87
CA LEU A 285 -19.39 1.45 8.09
C LEU A 285 -19.20 -0.05 7.78
N GLY A 286 -19.93 -0.60 6.80
CA GLY A 286 -19.74 -2.00 6.39
C GLY A 286 -18.32 -2.27 5.87
N ALA A 287 -17.77 -1.34 5.07
CA ALA A 287 -16.38 -1.42 4.61
C ALA A 287 -15.38 -1.42 5.77
N ARG A 288 -15.53 -0.49 6.75
CA ARG A 288 -14.67 -0.46 7.95
C ARG A 288 -14.76 -1.74 8.77
N ALA A 289 -15.94 -2.33 8.88
CA ALA A 289 -16.12 -3.61 9.57
C ALA A 289 -15.36 -4.74 8.85
N LEU A 290 -15.47 -4.85 7.52
CA LEU A 290 -14.71 -5.83 6.76
C LEU A 290 -13.19 -5.59 6.79
N GLU A 291 -12.76 -4.34 6.74
CA GLU A 291 -11.34 -3.97 6.88
C GLU A 291 -10.80 -4.39 8.26
N ALA A 292 -11.53 -4.09 9.34
CA ALA A 292 -11.17 -4.52 10.68
C ALA A 292 -11.12 -6.06 10.79
N TYR A 293 -12.14 -6.75 10.28
CA TYR A 293 -12.16 -8.22 10.24
C TYR A 293 -10.94 -8.79 9.49
N ALA A 294 -10.65 -8.28 8.29
CA ALA A 294 -9.54 -8.75 7.47
C ALA A 294 -8.19 -8.52 8.16
N LEU A 295 -7.99 -7.36 8.78
CA LEU A 295 -6.76 -7.03 9.50
C LEU A 295 -6.57 -7.95 10.72
N ILE A 296 -7.61 -8.17 11.52
CA ILE A 296 -7.53 -9.04 12.72
C ILE A 296 -7.23 -10.48 12.31
N VAL A 297 -7.95 -11.02 11.32
CA VAL A 297 -7.73 -12.40 10.83
C VAL A 297 -6.34 -12.55 10.19
N ALA A 298 -5.79 -11.48 9.61
CA ALA A 298 -4.43 -11.46 9.08
C ALA A 298 -3.35 -11.26 10.16
N GLY A 299 -3.71 -11.24 11.44
CA GLY A 299 -2.78 -11.20 12.58
C GLY A 299 -2.45 -9.80 13.09
N ILE A 300 -3.19 -8.75 12.68
CA ILE A 300 -3.06 -7.42 13.28
C ILE A 300 -3.84 -7.37 14.58
N ASP A 301 -3.21 -6.78 15.61
CA ASP A 301 -3.78 -6.64 16.93
C ASP A 301 -5.01 -5.70 16.95
N VAL A 302 -6.02 -6.05 17.77
CA VAL A 302 -7.24 -5.26 17.98
C VAL A 302 -6.93 -3.87 18.55
N GLY A 303 -5.86 -3.73 19.32
CA GLY A 303 -5.34 -2.47 19.84
C GLY A 303 -4.64 -1.60 18.79
N HIS A 304 -4.35 -2.12 17.59
CA HIS A 304 -3.76 -1.33 16.52
C HIS A 304 -4.64 -0.09 16.21
N PRO A 305 -4.07 1.13 16.09
CA PRO A 305 -4.86 2.36 16.00
C PRO A 305 -5.93 2.37 14.90
N VAL A 306 -5.63 1.77 13.74
CA VAL A 306 -6.58 1.63 12.63
C VAL A 306 -7.74 0.70 12.99
N VAL A 307 -7.44 -0.48 13.55
CA VAL A 307 -8.47 -1.47 13.92
C VAL A 307 -9.37 -0.91 15.01
N ARG A 308 -8.77 -0.33 16.06
CA ARG A 308 -9.52 0.33 17.14
C ARG A 308 -10.42 1.44 16.61
N SER A 309 -9.91 2.28 15.71
CA SER A 309 -10.70 3.37 15.11
C SER A 309 -11.88 2.84 14.28
N HIS A 310 -11.72 1.73 13.56
CA HIS A 310 -12.79 1.12 12.78
C HIS A 310 -13.85 0.47 13.68
N LEU A 311 -13.44 -0.33 14.66
CA LEU A 311 -14.35 -0.96 15.62
C LEU A 311 -15.14 0.08 16.41
N GLN A 312 -14.50 1.16 16.85
CA GLN A 312 -15.16 2.26 17.55
C GLN A 312 -16.22 2.94 16.67
N ALA A 313 -15.87 3.30 15.44
CA ALA A 313 -16.82 3.93 14.53
C ALA A 313 -18.03 3.02 14.21
N CYS A 314 -17.79 1.71 14.10
CA CYS A 314 -18.86 0.74 13.93
C CYS A 314 -19.74 0.66 15.19
N SER A 315 -19.16 0.61 16.39
CA SER A 315 -19.92 0.58 17.66
C SER A 315 -20.82 1.82 17.83
N GLU A 316 -20.34 2.99 17.43
CA GLU A 316 -21.10 4.24 17.49
C GLU A 316 -22.19 4.33 16.40
N GLY A 317 -21.88 3.89 15.18
CA GLY A 317 -22.74 4.10 14.01
C GLY A 317 -23.72 2.96 13.69
N MET A 318 -23.30 1.70 13.85
CA MET A 318 -24.07 0.52 13.45
C MET A 318 -25.42 0.36 14.16
N PRO A 319 -25.59 0.68 15.47
CA PRO A 319 -26.87 0.50 16.15
C PRO A 319 -28.05 1.27 15.50
N ASN A 320 -27.76 2.41 14.87
CA ASN A 320 -28.75 3.23 14.16
C ASN A 320 -28.72 3.00 12.64
N HIS A 321 -27.86 2.09 12.17
CA HIS A 321 -27.65 1.85 10.76
C HIS A 321 -28.72 0.90 10.21
N LYS A 322 -29.23 1.23 9.03
CA LYS A 322 -30.38 0.52 8.43
C LYS A 322 -29.98 -0.53 7.41
N ARG A 323 -28.68 -0.80 7.27
CA ARG A 323 -28.14 -1.71 6.24
C ARG A 323 -27.76 -3.04 6.84
N ILE A 324 -28.58 -4.06 6.57
CA ILE A 324 -28.38 -5.40 7.12
C ILE A 324 -27.03 -5.99 6.71
N TYR A 325 -26.58 -5.73 5.47
CA TYR A 325 -25.27 -6.16 5.01
C TYR A 325 -24.13 -5.64 5.89
N ASP A 326 -24.19 -4.36 6.25
CA ASP A 326 -23.16 -3.70 7.05
C ASP A 326 -23.16 -4.24 8.49
N ILE A 327 -24.34 -4.51 9.06
CA ILE A 327 -24.48 -5.17 10.37
C ILE A 327 -23.89 -6.57 10.35
N SER A 328 -24.12 -7.34 9.28
CA SER A 328 -23.55 -8.68 9.13
C SER A 328 -22.01 -8.64 9.07
N CYS A 329 -21.44 -7.65 8.38
CA CYS A 329 -20.00 -7.44 8.36
C CYS A 329 -19.45 -7.07 9.76
N TRP A 330 -20.19 -6.26 10.51
CA TRP A 330 -19.84 -5.91 11.89
C TRP A 330 -19.79 -7.12 12.81
N VAL A 331 -20.74 -8.06 12.67
CA VAL A 331 -20.71 -9.33 13.42
C VAL A 331 -19.41 -10.09 13.20
N PHE A 332 -18.91 -10.18 11.96
CA PHE A 332 -17.63 -10.84 11.69
C PHE A 332 -16.45 -10.12 12.34
N ALA A 333 -16.42 -8.80 12.29
CA ALA A 333 -15.38 -8.01 12.93
C ALA A 333 -15.37 -8.19 14.46
N LEU A 334 -16.55 -8.18 15.08
CA LEU A 334 -16.70 -8.43 16.51
C LEU A 334 -16.26 -9.84 16.90
N ASP A 335 -16.64 -10.85 16.11
CA ASP A 335 -16.22 -12.24 16.32
C ASP A 335 -14.69 -12.39 16.28
N ALA A 336 -14.04 -11.80 15.28
CA ALA A 336 -12.59 -11.82 15.19
C ALA A 336 -11.94 -11.11 16.39
N ALA A 337 -12.45 -9.92 16.76
CA ALA A 337 -11.92 -9.15 17.89
C ALA A 337 -12.07 -9.86 19.24
N ILE A 338 -13.23 -10.47 19.49
CA ILE A 338 -13.48 -11.24 20.71
C ILE A 338 -12.56 -12.47 20.75
N SER A 339 -12.45 -13.22 19.64
CA SER A 339 -11.56 -14.38 19.57
C SER A 339 -10.11 -14.02 19.87
N GLN A 340 -9.58 -12.94 19.28
CA GLN A 340 -8.20 -12.52 19.51
C GLN A 340 -8.01 -12.11 20.97
N ALA A 341 -8.87 -11.26 21.52
CA ALA A 341 -8.77 -10.83 22.92
C ALA A 341 -8.85 -11.99 23.93
N GLU A 342 -9.69 -13.00 23.66
CA GLU A 342 -9.79 -14.22 24.49
C GLU A 342 -8.56 -15.12 24.37
N GLN A 343 -8.00 -15.25 23.17
CA GLN A 343 -6.78 -16.02 22.94
C GLN A 343 -5.57 -15.34 23.59
N ASP A 344 -5.44 -14.02 23.45
CA ASP A 344 -4.34 -13.26 24.02
C ASP A 344 -4.40 -13.29 25.56
N ALA A 345 -5.58 -13.14 26.16
CA ALA A 345 -5.77 -13.26 27.60
C ALA A 345 -5.48 -14.67 28.14
N PHE A 346 -5.61 -15.72 27.31
CA PHE A 346 -5.23 -17.08 27.71
C PHE A 346 -3.71 -17.31 27.67
N LEU A 347 -2.99 -16.57 26.84
CA LEU A 347 -1.55 -16.73 26.62
C LEU A 347 -0.69 -15.86 27.55
N MET A 348 -1.28 -14.86 28.22
CA MET A 348 -0.58 -14.00 29.19
C MET A 348 -0.56 -14.61 30.60
N GLU A 349 0.50 -14.32 31.37
CA GLU A 349 0.49 -14.59 32.81
C GLU A 349 -0.50 -13.61 33.48
N PRO A 350 -1.26 -14.05 34.51
CA PRO A 350 -2.37 -13.27 35.05
C PRO A 350 -1.88 -11.97 35.70
N ASP A 351 -1.95 -10.89 34.94
CA ASP A 351 -1.56 -9.53 35.31
C ASP A 351 -2.66 -8.53 34.96
N ILE A 352 -2.42 -7.23 35.17
CA ILE A 352 -3.40 -6.15 34.93
C ILE A 352 -3.92 -6.14 33.47
N ASP A 353 -3.12 -6.61 32.52
CA ASP A 353 -3.46 -6.61 31.09
C ASP A 353 -4.56 -7.63 30.72
N ASP A 354 -4.66 -8.76 31.42
CA ASP A 354 -5.75 -9.73 31.25
C ASP A 354 -7.12 -9.11 31.52
N MET A 355 -7.20 -8.29 32.58
CA MET A 355 -8.44 -7.62 32.95
C MET A 355 -8.88 -6.59 31.90
N GLN A 356 -7.93 -6.01 31.14
CA GLN A 356 -8.25 -5.09 30.05
C GLN A 356 -8.72 -5.84 28.79
N LEU A 357 -8.05 -6.93 28.41
CA LEU A 357 -8.44 -7.76 27.26
C LEU A 357 -9.82 -8.39 27.46
N LEU A 358 -10.09 -8.95 28.65
CA LEU A 358 -11.40 -9.50 29.00
C LEU A 358 -12.50 -8.42 29.02
N ARG A 359 -12.16 -7.18 29.39
CA ARG A 359 -13.09 -6.05 29.31
C ARG A 359 -13.40 -5.69 27.86
N ILE A 360 -12.40 -5.66 26.97
CA ILE A 360 -12.58 -5.42 25.54
C ILE A 360 -13.50 -6.50 24.94
N ALA A 361 -13.23 -7.78 25.22
CA ALA A 361 -14.08 -8.88 24.78
C ALA A 361 -15.53 -8.74 25.28
N ARG A 362 -15.73 -8.36 26.54
CA ARG A 362 -17.06 -8.12 27.12
C ARG A 362 -17.79 -6.97 26.44
N ASP A 363 -17.10 -5.87 26.18
CA ASP A 363 -17.70 -4.69 25.53
C ASP A 363 -18.11 -5.02 24.09
N HIS A 364 -17.30 -5.80 23.36
CA HIS A 364 -17.64 -6.31 22.04
C HIS A 364 -18.77 -7.35 22.04
N ARG A 365 -18.90 -8.19 23.08
CA ARG A 365 -20.05 -9.12 23.23
C ARG A 365 -21.37 -8.36 23.37
N ARG A 366 -21.39 -7.26 24.12
CA ARG A 366 -22.58 -6.39 24.22
C ARG A 366 -22.98 -5.80 22.87
N ASP A 367 -22.00 -5.44 22.05
CA ASP A 367 -22.25 -4.95 20.70
C ASP A 367 -22.71 -6.06 19.75
N LEU A 368 -22.20 -7.28 19.94
CA LEU A 368 -22.67 -8.47 19.22
C LEU A 368 -24.15 -8.77 19.54
N ASP A 369 -24.58 -8.60 20.80
CA ASP A 369 -25.98 -8.73 21.19
C ASP A 369 -26.87 -7.74 20.46
N LYS A 370 -26.48 -6.47 20.38
CA LYS A 370 -27.21 -5.45 19.61
C LYS A 370 -27.29 -5.81 18.13
N ALA A 371 -26.17 -6.26 17.54
CA ALA A 371 -26.15 -6.67 16.14
C ALA A 371 -27.11 -7.84 15.89
N ALA A 372 -27.17 -8.80 16.83
CA ALA A 372 -28.11 -9.91 16.76
C ALA A 372 -29.57 -9.45 16.78
N GLU A 373 -29.92 -8.52 17.67
CA GLU A 373 -31.27 -7.94 17.73
C GLU A 373 -31.66 -7.28 16.40
N ILE A 374 -30.75 -6.52 15.78
CA ILE A 374 -30.98 -5.86 14.49
C ILE A 374 -31.17 -6.88 13.36
N LEU A 375 -30.34 -7.92 13.32
CA LEU A 375 -30.44 -8.98 12.30
C LEU A 375 -31.74 -9.76 12.45
N VAL A 376 -32.13 -10.14 13.68
CA VAL A 376 -33.40 -10.83 13.92
C VAL A 376 -34.58 -9.96 13.51
N ALA A 377 -34.58 -8.66 13.85
CA ALA A 377 -35.62 -7.73 13.44
C ALA A 377 -35.65 -7.48 11.92
N GLY A 378 -34.52 -7.66 11.24
CA GLY A 378 -34.41 -7.49 9.79
C GLY A 378 -34.79 -8.72 8.96
N HIS A 379 -35.00 -9.87 9.61
CA HIS A 379 -35.46 -11.09 8.94
C HIS A 379 -36.91 -10.91 8.51
N ASN A 380 -37.25 -11.36 7.30
CA ASN A 380 -38.57 -11.13 6.73
C ASN A 380 -39.35 -12.40 6.43
N ASP A 381 -40.63 -12.23 6.08
CA ASP A 381 -41.58 -13.31 5.85
C ASP A 381 -41.22 -14.23 4.66
N THR A 382 -40.32 -13.78 3.77
CA THR A 382 -39.78 -14.62 2.69
C THR A 382 -38.68 -15.58 3.15
N GLY A 383 -38.30 -15.52 4.43
CA GLY A 383 -37.25 -16.34 5.01
C GLY A 383 -35.83 -15.79 4.80
N GLY A 384 -35.69 -14.54 4.35
CA GLY A 384 -34.41 -13.94 4.00
C GLY A 384 -34.22 -12.53 4.55
N TRP A 385 -33.16 -11.86 4.07
CA TRP A 385 -32.86 -10.47 4.38
C TRP A 385 -32.74 -9.64 3.11
N ARG A 386 -32.98 -8.35 3.23
CA ARG A 386 -32.78 -7.35 2.17
C ARG A 386 -31.82 -6.29 2.68
N TYR A 387 -31.17 -5.57 1.76
CA TYR A 387 -30.15 -4.57 2.10
C TYR A 387 -30.68 -3.52 3.09
N HIS A 388 -31.92 -3.09 2.88
CA HIS A 388 -32.74 -2.36 3.86
C HIS A 388 -33.93 -3.23 4.27
N GLN A 389 -34.42 -3.10 5.51
CA GLN A 389 -35.55 -3.88 6.00
C GLN A 389 -36.75 -3.80 5.04
N SER A 390 -37.18 -4.96 4.54
CA SER A 390 -38.31 -5.14 3.64
C SER A 390 -39.03 -6.44 3.99
N ALA A 391 -40.36 -6.40 4.10
CA ALA A 391 -41.17 -7.58 4.39
C ALA A 391 -41.48 -8.44 3.14
N ARG A 392 -41.23 -7.92 1.93
CA ARG A 392 -41.83 -8.46 0.68
C ARG A 392 -40.86 -9.15 -0.26
N ASP A 393 -39.56 -9.00 -0.04
CA ASP A 393 -38.52 -9.53 -0.91
C ASP A 393 -37.19 -9.70 -0.16
N SER A 394 -36.34 -10.61 -0.64
CA SER A 394 -35.00 -10.87 -0.10
C SER A 394 -33.92 -10.69 -1.16
N ASP A 395 -32.71 -10.35 -0.74
CA ASP A 395 -31.51 -10.33 -1.56
C ASP A 395 -30.62 -11.52 -1.18
N LEU A 396 -30.19 -12.30 -2.17
CA LEU A 396 -29.42 -13.53 -1.92
C LEU A 396 -28.06 -13.23 -1.24
N SER A 397 -27.36 -12.18 -1.66
CA SER A 397 -26.06 -11.82 -1.12
C SER A 397 -26.16 -11.34 0.32
N VAL A 398 -27.17 -10.52 0.64
CA VAL A 398 -27.43 -10.05 2.00
C VAL A 398 -27.88 -11.20 2.89
N THR A 399 -28.71 -12.10 2.36
CA THR A 399 -29.17 -13.29 3.09
C THR A 399 -28.00 -14.21 3.43
N GLN A 400 -27.07 -14.46 2.50
CA GLN A 400 -25.88 -15.27 2.75
C GLN A 400 -25.02 -14.72 3.89
N PHE A 401 -24.72 -13.41 3.86
CA PHE A 401 -23.95 -12.75 4.92
C PHE A 401 -24.68 -12.79 6.27
N SER A 402 -25.99 -12.57 6.27
CA SER A 402 -26.80 -12.56 7.49
C SER A 402 -26.91 -13.96 8.10
N VAL A 403 -27.06 -15.01 7.30
CA VAL A 403 -27.05 -16.41 7.77
C VAL A 403 -25.70 -16.76 8.40
N LEU A 404 -24.58 -16.36 7.77
CA LEU A 404 -23.25 -16.56 8.34
C LEU A 404 -23.08 -15.80 9.67
N ALA A 405 -23.53 -14.55 9.73
CA ALA A 405 -23.49 -13.74 10.94
C ALA A 405 -24.35 -14.35 12.07
N MET A 406 -25.56 -14.82 11.76
CA MET A 406 -26.42 -15.52 12.72
C MET A 406 -25.79 -16.84 13.20
N GLY A 407 -25.06 -17.55 12.33
CA GLY A 407 -24.28 -18.72 12.71
C GLY A 407 -23.16 -18.39 13.70
N VAL A 408 -22.44 -17.28 13.48
CA VAL A 408 -21.44 -16.75 14.42
C VAL A 408 -22.06 -16.42 15.78
N ILE A 409 -23.18 -15.69 15.79
CA ILE A 409 -23.90 -15.34 17.01
C ILE A 409 -24.34 -16.60 17.76
N GLY A 410 -24.90 -17.59 17.06
CA GLY A 410 -25.32 -18.86 17.63
C GLY A 410 -24.18 -19.58 18.35
N ARG A 411 -22.99 -19.63 17.75
CA ARG A 411 -21.80 -20.25 18.35
C ARG A 411 -21.26 -19.54 19.60
N ARG A 412 -21.57 -18.25 19.79
CA ARG A 412 -21.09 -17.48 20.94
C ARG A 412 -22.09 -17.37 22.09
N LYS A 413 -23.37 -17.65 21.83
CA LYS A 413 -24.45 -17.63 22.82
C LYS A 413 -24.78 -18.99 23.42
N ILE A 414 -24.35 -20.07 22.76
CA ILE A 414 -24.31 -21.44 23.29
C ILE A 414 -22.94 -21.64 23.92
#